data_AF-A0A8H4TUM3-F1
#
_entry.id   AF-A0A8H4TUM3-F1
#
_cell.length_a   1.000
_cell.length_b   1.000
_cell.length_c   1.000
_cell.angle_alpha   90.00
_cell.angle_beta   90.00
_cell.angle_gamma   90.00
#
_symmetry.space_group_name_H-M   'P 1'
#
loop_
_entity.id
_entity.type
_entity.pdbx_description
1 polymer ?
#
loop_
_entity_poly.entity_id
_entity_poly.type
_entity_poly.pdbx_seq_one_letter_code
_entity_poly.pdbx_strand_id
1 'polypeptide(L)'
;METNDPTLSQYTNQDEDQTQNPNPTNEADRALERKEERRRREQMTPEEIAADKERCSRAHYARARRRATKGLDLIEMALSGQQLTEEQCAALLGQPTYSPDATAFLRSLDGYLEEMGDMREFKDRLSRNILRVRPFLLRSPDLCKFVLIDWKLPNAQRTKKRGPSTALNYLYKKHLKRQHEGGRLEQARTVARHGTGQHDLEVVQYWARKMLHEYEAAIEREEPLDDVSAYITWMNILPKEPAWVDEIDRWGQDFGFVCYTSAEVERRPVKARERWFSVFNERGSDDGYSFEGYRSGAYSFSNAFILLDYMKPLWQSPCPAHGLPYESRPSAFRKHFRTLAAPNLESPRMSRNTFLVLHDDCVFPELDHHDLELGEIYCREAPPPIGDSGLPLLQAESLPDFFLWAYDANWEPPTRPNEQAALSTEGCTCQGTFSGGYDGADEDGYQGRVRIDLSNLFTWFYFARHIRKDVDLKDIWRIAQDMPNQAWYCNLDQYDPYQPGSAMPK
;
A
#
# COMPACT_ATOMS: atom_id res chain seq x y z
N MET A 1 -3.56 -59.49 18.90
CA MET A 1 -2.26 -58.84 18.66
C MET A 1 -2.50 -57.35 18.86
N GLU A 2 -2.79 -56.86 20.06
CA GLU A 2 -2.02 -56.97 21.33
C GLU A 2 -0.55 -56.60 21.17
N THR A 3 -0.24 -55.33 21.50
CA THR A 3 0.76 -54.89 22.51
C THR A 3 0.52 -53.38 22.74
N ASN A 4 -0.14 -52.99 23.85
CA ASN A 4 0.43 -52.51 25.13
C ASN A 4 0.90 -51.02 25.15
N ASP A 5 -0.02 -50.15 25.62
CA ASP A 5 0.04 -49.11 26.70
C ASP A 5 1.40 -48.76 27.38
N PRO A 6 1.56 -47.65 28.17
CA PRO A 6 0.57 -46.65 28.62
C PRO A 6 1.08 -45.19 28.84
N THR A 7 0.20 -44.36 29.42
CA THR A 7 0.43 -43.15 30.25
C THR A 7 0.52 -41.77 29.58
N LEU A 8 -0.61 -41.06 29.54
CA LEU A 8 -0.62 -39.66 29.96
C LEU A 8 -1.77 -39.44 30.96
N SER A 9 -1.35 -39.35 32.22
CA SER A 9 -2.16 -39.00 33.38
C SER A 9 -2.98 -37.74 33.11
N GLN A 10 -4.28 -37.85 33.36
CA GLN A 10 -5.15 -36.72 33.63
C GLN A 10 -4.55 -35.92 34.80
N TYR A 11 -4.16 -34.67 34.53
CA TYR A 11 -4.08 -33.63 35.55
C TYR A 11 -4.98 -32.50 35.08
N THR A 12 -6.23 -32.58 35.54
CA THR A 12 -7.11 -31.43 35.69
C THR A 12 -6.48 -30.49 36.70
N ASN A 13 -5.83 -29.42 36.24
CA ASN A 13 -5.61 -28.25 37.06
C ASN A 13 -6.70 -27.23 36.70
N GLN A 14 -7.77 -27.28 37.48
CA GLN A 14 -8.62 -26.13 37.74
C GLN A 14 -7.78 -25.12 38.52
N ASP A 15 -7.19 -24.16 37.83
CA ASP A 15 -6.79 -22.90 38.48
C ASP A 15 -8.05 -22.05 38.56
N GLU A 16 -8.81 -22.27 39.64
CA GLU A 16 -9.81 -21.32 40.09
C GLU A 16 -9.11 -20.01 40.44
N ASP A 17 -9.51 -18.94 39.75
CA ASP A 17 -9.19 -17.56 40.05
C ASP A 17 -9.92 -17.16 41.35
N GLN A 18 -9.51 -17.75 42.46
CA GLN A 18 -9.87 -17.28 43.79
C GLN A 18 -8.95 -16.12 44.15
N THR A 19 -9.54 -14.92 44.11
CA THR A 19 -9.06 -13.72 44.77
C THR A 19 -8.97 -13.96 46.27
N GLN A 20 -7.94 -14.68 46.71
CA GLN A 20 -7.58 -14.81 48.10
C GLN A 20 -7.03 -13.47 48.59
N ASN A 21 -7.70 -12.92 49.62
CA ASN A 21 -7.17 -11.85 50.45
C ASN A 21 -5.69 -12.12 50.79
N PRO A 22 -4.77 -11.15 50.63
CA PRO A 22 -3.36 -11.38 50.89
C PRO A 22 -3.17 -11.76 52.37
N ASN A 23 -2.70 -12.98 52.60
CA ASN A 23 -2.34 -13.48 53.91
C ASN A 23 -1.20 -12.60 54.48
N PRO A 24 -1.33 -11.94 55.65
CA PRO A 24 -0.36 -10.95 56.15
C PRO A 24 1.07 -11.49 56.34
N THR A 25 1.23 -12.81 56.51
CA THR A 25 2.53 -13.48 56.53
C THR A 25 3.27 -13.40 55.19
N ASN A 26 2.56 -13.44 54.07
CA ASN A 26 3.15 -13.29 52.73
C ASN A 26 3.61 -11.86 52.43
N GLU A 27 3.04 -10.85 53.09
CA GLU A 27 3.46 -9.45 52.91
C GLU A 27 4.74 -9.14 53.69
N ALA A 28 4.88 -9.68 54.91
CA ALA A 28 6.10 -9.54 55.70
C ALA A 28 7.31 -10.20 55.01
N ASP A 29 7.13 -11.40 54.45
CA ASP A 29 8.17 -12.12 53.72
C ASP A 29 8.55 -11.40 52.42
N ARG A 30 7.56 -10.91 51.65
CA ARG A 30 7.82 -10.07 50.46
C ARG A 30 8.49 -8.75 50.80
N ALA A 31 8.19 -8.16 51.95
CA ALA A 31 8.82 -6.93 52.41
C ALA A 31 10.28 -7.17 52.80
N LEU A 32 10.58 -8.31 53.43
CA LEU A 32 11.93 -8.74 53.77
C LEU A 32 12.76 -9.00 52.50
N GLU A 33 12.22 -9.75 51.54
CA GLU A 33 12.86 -9.99 50.23
C GLU A 33 13.17 -8.68 49.49
N ARG A 34 12.22 -7.72 49.43
CA ARG A 34 12.47 -6.41 48.81
C ARG A 34 13.57 -5.63 49.51
N LYS A 35 13.66 -5.72 50.84
CA LYS A 35 14.68 -5.03 51.64
C LYS A 35 16.06 -5.65 51.44
N GLU A 36 16.11 -6.97 51.32
CA GLU A 36 17.33 -7.73 51.05
C GLU A 36 17.82 -7.52 49.62
N GLU A 37 16.92 -7.52 48.63
CA GLU A 37 17.25 -7.20 47.24
C GLU A 37 17.69 -5.75 47.07
N ARG A 38 17.11 -4.81 47.83
CA ARG A 38 17.59 -3.42 47.88
C ARG A 38 19.00 -3.31 48.45
N ARG A 39 19.28 -3.98 49.58
CA ARG A 39 20.65 -4.05 50.16
C ARG A 39 21.64 -4.68 49.18
N ARG A 40 21.23 -5.74 48.49
CA ARG A 40 22.06 -6.40 47.48
C ARG A 40 22.38 -5.45 46.32
N ARG A 41 21.40 -4.68 45.84
CA ARG A 41 21.58 -3.66 44.80
C ARG A 41 22.45 -2.48 45.24
N GLU A 42 22.39 -2.09 46.52
CA GLU A 42 23.24 -1.04 47.10
C GLU A 42 24.71 -1.48 47.22
N GLN A 43 24.98 -2.79 47.21
CA GLN A 43 26.33 -3.38 47.25
C GLN A 43 26.87 -3.78 45.87
N MET A 44 26.05 -3.66 44.81
CA MET A 44 26.48 -4.00 43.45
C MET A 44 27.45 -2.95 42.90
N THR A 45 28.44 -3.44 42.16
CA THR A 45 29.29 -2.59 41.31
C THR A 45 28.46 -1.97 40.16
N PRO A 46 28.94 -0.88 39.54
CA PRO A 46 28.26 -0.28 38.38
C PRO A 46 27.98 -1.28 37.24
N GLU A 47 28.90 -2.22 36.99
CA GLU A 47 28.75 -3.28 35.98
C GLU A 47 27.64 -4.27 36.36
N GLU A 48 27.59 -4.69 37.63
CA GLU A 48 26.53 -5.56 38.14
C GLU A 48 25.17 -4.87 38.11
N ILE A 49 25.10 -3.56 38.40
CA ILE A 49 23.88 -2.76 38.27
C ILE A 49 23.41 -2.72 36.82
N ALA A 50 24.32 -2.52 35.86
CA ALA A 50 23.99 -2.52 34.44
C ALA A 50 23.46 -3.89 33.98
N ALA A 51 24.14 -4.98 34.37
CA ALA A 51 23.72 -6.35 34.07
C ALA A 51 22.37 -6.71 34.73
N ASP A 52 22.12 -6.26 35.95
CA ASP A 52 20.84 -6.43 36.65
C ASP A 52 19.70 -5.70 35.93
N LYS A 53 19.92 -4.44 35.53
CA LYS A 53 18.95 -3.66 34.76
C LYS A 53 18.65 -4.31 33.41
N GLU A 54 19.67 -4.81 32.72
CA GLU A 54 19.50 -5.52 31.46
C GLU A 54 18.69 -6.82 31.65
N ARG A 55 19.02 -7.62 32.67
CA ARG A 55 18.30 -8.86 33.03
C ARG A 55 16.84 -8.57 33.36
N CYS A 56 16.57 -7.55 34.17
CA CYS A 56 15.21 -7.13 34.51
C CYS A 56 14.43 -6.69 33.27
N SER A 57 15.07 -5.93 32.38
CA SER A 57 14.47 -5.47 31.12
C SER A 57 14.14 -6.64 30.21
N ARG A 58 15.09 -7.56 29.96
CA ARG A 58 14.86 -8.81 29.21
C ARG A 58 13.68 -9.60 29.77
N ALA A 59 13.62 -9.76 31.09
CA ALA A 59 12.53 -10.48 31.76
C ALA A 59 11.18 -9.73 31.67
N HIS A 60 11.19 -8.40 31.64
CA HIS A 60 9.99 -7.59 31.43
C HIS A 60 9.42 -7.82 30.02
N TYR A 61 10.24 -7.66 28.97
CA TYR A 61 9.80 -7.87 27.59
C TYR A 61 9.35 -9.32 27.32
N ALA A 62 10.08 -10.31 27.87
CA ALA A 62 9.68 -11.71 27.75
C ALA A 62 8.32 -11.98 28.42
N ARG A 63 8.04 -11.35 29.56
CA ARG A 63 6.74 -11.44 30.24
C ARG A 63 5.63 -10.75 29.44
N ALA A 64 5.89 -9.57 28.90
CA ALA A 64 4.93 -8.84 28.06
C ALA A 64 4.52 -9.69 26.85
N ARG A 65 5.48 -10.23 26.10
CA ARG A 65 5.17 -11.11 24.95
C ARG A 65 4.42 -12.37 25.38
N ARG A 66 4.84 -13.04 26.45
CA ARG A 66 4.12 -14.23 26.95
C ARG A 66 2.68 -13.92 27.29
N ARG A 67 2.40 -12.77 27.91
CA ARG A 67 1.03 -12.34 28.22
C ARG A 67 0.23 -12.09 26.94
N ALA A 68 0.82 -11.41 25.96
CA ALA A 68 0.18 -11.11 24.68
C ALA A 68 -0.14 -12.36 23.84
N THR A 69 0.54 -13.48 24.08
CA THR A 69 0.36 -14.72 23.30
C THR A 69 -0.21 -15.90 24.11
N LYS A 70 -0.47 -15.74 25.42
CA LYS A 70 -0.86 -16.86 26.28
C LYS A 70 -2.26 -17.36 25.91
N GLY A 71 -2.38 -18.65 25.60
CA GLY A 71 -3.66 -19.29 25.30
C GLY A 71 -4.25 -18.94 23.94
N LEU A 72 -3.48 -18.27 23.08
CA LEU A 72 -3.91 -17.86 21.74
C LEU A 72 -3.28 -18.76 20.66
N ASP A 73 -4.08 -19.15 19.69
CA ASP A 73 -3.59 -19.76 18.46
C ASP A 73 -3.32 -18.66 17.41
N LEU A 74 -2.11 -18.11 17.45
CA LEU A 74 -1.73 -17.02 16.55
C LEU A 74 -1.81 -17.39 15.06
N ILE A 75 -1.72 -18.70 14.72
CA ILE A 75 -1.84 -19.15 13.34
C ILE A 75 -3.30 -19.01 12.89
N GLU A 76 -4.24 -19.54 13.68
CA GLU A 76 -5.67 -19.41 13.36
C GLU A 76 -6.13 -17.95 13.39
N MET A 77 -5.68 -17.16 14.36
CA MET A 77 -6.00 -15.72 14.42
C MET A 77 -5.55 -15.00 13.14
N ALA A 78 -4.32 -15.23 12.69
CA ALA A 78 -3.81 -14.64 11.45
C ALA A 78 -4.61 -15.08 10.22
N LEU A 79 -4.88 -16.39 10.10
CA LEU A 79 -5.55 -16.96 8.92
C LEU A 79 -7.06 -16.66 8.88
N SER A 80 -7.67 -16.37 10.02
CA SER A 80 -9.08 -15.93 10.11
C SER A 80 -9.27 -14.43 9.87
N GLY A 81 -8.18 -13.69 9.61
CA GLY A 81 -8.23 -12.24 9.36
C GLY A 81 -8.40 -11.40 10.62
N GLN A 82 -8.19 -11.97 11.82
CA GLN A 82 -8.18 -11.18 13.04
C GLN A 82 -6.95 -10.26 13.08
N GLN A 83 -7.17 -9.02 13.52
CA GLN A 83 -6.09 -8.06 13.66
C GLN A 83 -5.15 -8.46 14.81
N LEU A 84 -3.87 -8.66 14.48
CA LEU A 84 -2.84 -9.00 15.46
C LEU A 84 -2.18 -7.74 16.04
N THR A 85 -1.81 -7.78 17.32
CA THR A 85 -0.97 -6.74 17.94
C THR A 85 0.48 -6.84 17.46
N GLU A 86 1.28 -5.78 17.68
CA GLU A 86 2.71 -5.79 17.34
C GLU A 86 3.45 -6.97 17.99
N GLU A 87 3.17 -7.27 19.27
CA GLU A 87 3.81 -8.38 19.98
C GLU A 87 3.41 -9.75 19.41
N GLN A 88 2.16 -9.89 18.96
CA GLN A 88 1.65 -11.11 18.35
C GLN A 88 2.28 -11.33 16.97
N CYS A 89 2.38 -10.28 16.15
CA CYS A 89 3.12 -10.31 14.89
C CYS A 89 4.58 -10.68 15.12
N ALA A 90 5.27 -9.99 16.04
CA ALA A 90 6.66 -10.27 16.37
C ALA A 90 6.86 -11.71 16.88
N ALA A 91 5.91 -12.26 17.64
CA ALA A 91 5.95 -13.64 18.09
C ALA A 91 5.79 -14.65 16.93
N LEU A 92 4.82 -14.44 16.04
CA LEU A 92 4.57 -15.31 14.89
C LEU A 92 5.74 -15.28 13.89
N LEU A 93 6.31 -14.09 13.70
CA LEU A 93 7.53 -13.85 12.95
C LEU A 93 8.79 -14.27 13.71
N GLY A 94 8.72 -14.78 14.94
CA GLY A 94 9.89 -15.27 15.69
C GLY A 94 10.98 -14.22 15.92
N GLN A 95 10.61 -12.94 15.94
CA GLN A 95 11.51 -11.82 16.19
C GLN A 95 12.03 -11.85 17.64
N PRO A 96 13.17 -11.21 17.95
CA PRO A 96 13.65 -11.11 19.32
C PRO A 96 12.66 -10.35 20.23
N THR A 97 12.58 -10.73 21.51
CA THR A 97 11.79 -10.00 22.53
C THR A 97 12.47 -8.73 23.00
N TYR A 98 13.80 -8.69 22.94
CA TYR A 98 14.61 -7.63 23.53
C TYR A 98 15.34 -6.87 22.42
N SER A 99 14.90 -5.65 22.13
CA SER A 99 15.45 -4.82 21.03
C SER A 99 16.99 -4.65 21.07
N PRO A 100 17.65 -4.53 22.24
CA PRO A 100 19.10 -4.46 22.30
C PRO A 100 19.83 -5.70 21.78
N ASP A 101 19.24 -6.90 21.88
CA ASP A 101 19.83 -8.11 21.26
C ASP A 101 19.82 -8.00 19.74
N ALA A 102 18.73 -7.47 19.18
CA ALA A 102 18.60 -7.25 17.76
C ALA A 102 19.61 -6.21 17.27
N THR A 103 19.75 -5.13 18.03
CA THR A 103 20.71 -4.05 17.76
C THR A 103 22.15 -4.55 17.83
N ALA A 104 22.50 -5.32 18.85
CA ALA A 104 23.84 -5.91 18.98
C ALA A 104 24.16 -6.88 17.84
N PHE A 105 23.17 -7.66 17.38
CA PHE A 105 23.36 -8.54 16.25
C PHE A 105 23.48 -7.76 14.93
N LEU A 106 22.61 -6.77 14.69
CA LEU A 106 22.67 -5.86 13.55
C LEU A 106 24.06 -5.21 13.43
N ARG A 107 24.59 -4.69 14.54
CA ARG A 107 25.96 -4.12 14.64
C ARG A 107 27.07 -5.10 14.30
N SER A 108 26.82 -6.40 14.41
CA SER A 108 27.79 -7.45 14.11
C SER A 108 27.75 -7.93 12.67
N LEU A 109 26.77 -7.47 11.88
CA LEU A 109 26.64 -7.84 10.48
C LEU A 109 27.62 -7.07 9.61
N ASP A 110 28.09 -7.73 8.55
CA ASP A 110 28.90 -7.07 7.54
C ASP A 110 28.12 -5.91 6.88
N GLY A 111 28.81 -4.80 6.60
CA GLY A 111 28.22 -3.59 6.05
C GLY A 111 27.41 -2.73 7.04
N TYR A 112 27.31 -3.07 8.33
CA TYR A 112 26.70 -2.17 9.32
C TYR A 112 27.48 -0.85 9.43
N LEU A 113 26.74 0.25 9.59
CA LEU A 113 27.29 1.58 9.86
C LEU A 113 26.63 2.18 11.10
N GLU A 114 27.37 2.96 11.88
CA GLU A 114 26.81 3.59 13.10
C GLU A 114 25.66 4.56 12.79
N GLU A 115 25.68 5.18 11.61
CA GLU A 115 24.60 6.03 11.12
C GLU A 115 23.28 5.27 10.89
N MET A 116 23.29 3.93 10.87
CA MET A 116 22.07 3.11 10.79
C MET A 116 21.25 3.15 12.09
N GLY A 117 21.89 3.48 13.21
CA GLY A 117 21.24 3.55 14.50
C GLY A 117 20.95 2.19 15.13
N ASP A 118 19.97 2.16 16.03
CA ASP A 118 19.50 0.92 16.65
C ASP A 118 18.52 0.15 15.76
N MET A 119 18.07 -1.03 16.21
CA MET A 119 17.13 -1.85 15.42
C MET A 119 15.83 -1.11 15.08
N ARG A 120 15.33 -0.24 15.97
CA ARG A 120 14.09 0.50 15.75
C ARG A 120 14.32 1.55 14.67
N GLU A 121 15.39 2.32 14.79
CA GLU A 121 15.77 3.33 13.80
C GLU A 121 16.08 2.71 12.44
N PHE A 122 16.75 1.55 12.41
CA PHE A 122 17.01 0.81 11.18
C PHE A 122 15.72 0.38 10.46
N LYS A 123 14.75 -0.21 11.18
CA LYS A 123 13.43 -0.57 10.63
C LYS A 123 12.65 0.64 10.14
N ASP A 124 12.64 1.70 10.94
CA ASP A 124 11.92 2.93 10.64
C ASP A 124 12.46 3.61 9.38
N ARG A 125 13.79 3.70 9.26
CA ARG A 125 14.44 4.26 8.07
C ARG A 125 14.22 3.43 6.82
N LEU A 126 14.24 2.09 6.92
CA LEU A 126 13.97 1.21 5.78
C LEU A 126 12.52 1.32 5.29
N SER A 127 11.57 1.54 6.19
CA SER A 127 10.14 1.54 5.86
C SER A 127 9.60 2.85 5.34
N ARG A 128 9.89 3.97 6.03
CA ARG A 128 9.23 5.27 5.75
C ARG A 128 9.48 5.82 4.36
N ASN A 129 10.48 5.33 3.64
CA ASN A 129 10.90 5.94 2.39
C ASN A 129 11.76 5.00 1.55
N ILE A 130 11.40 3.72 1.37
CA ILE A 130 12.29 2.78 0.67
C ILE A 130 12.75 3.23 -0.73
N LEU A 131 11.95 4.04 -1.42
CA LEU A 131 12.30 4.65 -2.71
C LEU A 131 13.31 5.81 -2.58
N ARG A 132 13.39 6.44 -1.41
CA ARG A 132 14.41 7.44 -1.01
C ARG A 132 15.44 6.88 -0.03
N VAL A 133 15.34 5.60 0.32
CA VAL A 133 16.25 4.95 1.26
C VAL A 133 17.61 5.02 0.63
N ARG A 134 18.54 5.57 1.39
CA ARG A 134 19.92 5.59 0.98
C ARG A 134 20.36 4.12 0.82
N PRO A 135 20.92 3.72 -0.33
CA PRO A 135 21.37 2.35 -0.61
C PRO A 135 22.22 1.71 0.49
N PHE A 136 22.83 2.53 1.36
CA PHE A 136 23.65 2.05 2.44
C PHE A 136 22.92 1.13 3.43
N LEU A 137 21.58 1.17 3.58
CA LEU A 137 20.87 0.30 4.55
C LEU A 137 20.79 -1.18 4.12
N LEU A 138 20.96 -1.46 2.82
CA LEU A 138 20.98 -2.81 2.24
C LEU A 138 22.33 -3.10 1.55
N ARG A 139 23.40 -2.45 2.01
CA ARG A 139 24.73 -2.45 1.37
C ARG A 139 25.55 -3.73 1.48
N SER A 140 24.98 -4.79 2.04
CA SER A 140 25.64 -6.08 2.11
C SER A 140 24.65 -7.23 1.96
N PRO A 141 25.12 -8.41 1.53
CA PRO A 141 24.31 -9.62 1.53
C PRO A 141 23.77 -9.97 2.93
N ASP A 142 24.53 -9.67 3.98
CA ASP A 142 24.13 -9.95 5.37
C ASP A 142 22.96 -9.05 5.79
N LEU A 143 23.00 -7.75 5.51
CA LEU A 143 21.90 -6.84 5.81
C LEU A 143 20.64 -7.25 5.04
N CYS A 144 20.77 -7.58 3.75
CA CYS A 144 19.65 -8.10 2.96
C CYS A 144 19.06 -9.37 3.59
N LYS A 145 19.89 -10.37 3.89
CA LYS A 145 19.42 -11.64 4.48
C LYS A 145 18.76 -11.43 5.84
N PHE A 146 19.22 -10.48 6.64
CA PHE A 146 18.64 -10.19 7.95
C PHE A 146 17.19 -9.67 7.84
N VAL A 147 16.92 -8.81 6.86
CA VAL A 147 15.56 -8.38 6.48
C VAL A 147 14.71 -9.58 6.05
N LEU A 148 15.24 -10.40 5.15
CA LEU A 148 14.52 -11.52 4.54
C LEU A 148 14.11 -12.58 5.55
N ILE A 149 14.86 -12.75 6.64
CA ILE A 149 14.48 -13.68 7.71
C ILE A 149 13.59 -13.06 8.78
N ASP A 150 12.86 -12.01 8.46
CA ASP A 150 11.93 -11.32 9.36
C ASP A 150 12.62 -10.77 10.62
N TRP A 151 13.87 -10.29 10.52
CA TRP A 151 14.67 -9.78 11.65
C TRP A 151 14.98 -10.82 12.74
N LYS A 152 14.93 -12.12 12.40
CA LYS A 152 15.21 -13.21 13.34
C LYS A 152 16.68 -13.24 13.74
N LEU A 153 16.93 -13.54 15.01
CA LEU A 153 18.28 -13.76 15.51
C LEU A 153 18.70 -15.22 15.43
N PRO A 154 19.93 -15.52 14.98
CA PRO A 154 20.50 -16.84 15.16
C PRO A 154 20.74 -17.14 16.64
N ASN A 155 20.78 -18.42 16.97
CA ASN A 155 21.14 -18.86 18.31
C ASN A 155 22.54 -18.33 18.67
N ALA A 156 22.66 -17.66 19.83
CA ALA A 156 23.90 -17.06 20.32
C ALA A 156 25.10 -18.02 20.32
N GLN A 157 24.90 -19.32 20.61
CA GLN A 157 25.96 -20.33 20.56
C GLN A 157 26.47 -20.54 19.13
N ARG A 158 25.58 -20.50 18.12
CA ARG A 158 25.96 -20.62 16.72
C ARG A 158 26.71 -19.38 16.24
N THR A 159 26.24 -18.20 16.62
CA THR A 159 26.93 -16.93 16.34
C THR A 159 28.34 -16.94 16.92
N LYS A 160 28.51 -17.31 18.19
CA LYS A 160 29.83 -17.43 18.82
C LYS A 160 30.74 -18.46 18.15
N LYS A 161 30.20 -19.60 17.70
CA LYS A 161 30.98 -20.70 17.12
C LYS A 161 31.38 -20.47 15.67
N ARG A 162 30.52 -19.84 14.86
CA ARG A 162 30.66 -19.77 13.39
C ARG A 162 30.78 -18.36 12.84
N GLY A 163 30.65 -17.35 13.69
CA GLY A 163 30.51 -15.95 13.28
C GLY A 163 29.06 -15.58 12.91
N PRO A 164 28.76 -14.28 12.90
CA PRO A 164 27.42 -13.74 12.63
C PRO A 164 26.92 -14.07 11.22
N SER A 165 27.70 -13.78 10.18
CA SER A 165 27.36 -14.01 8.77
C SER A 165 27.03 -15.48 8.48
N THR A 166 27.85 -16.41 8.97
CA THR A 166 27.61 -17.85 8.78
C THR A 166 26.35 -18.32 9.49
N ALA A 167 26.09 -17.81 10.69
CA ALA A 167 24.89 -18.14 11.45
C ALA A 167 23.63 -17.59 10.79
N LEU A 168 23.71 -16.38 10.22
CA LEU A 168 22.66 -15.74 9.45
C LEU A 168 22.35 -16.52 8.16
N ASN A 169 23.38 -16.88 7.38
CA ASN A 169 23.23 -17.68 6.17
C ASN A 169 22.52 -19.01 6.42
N TYR A 170 22.78 -19.66 7.56
CA TYR A 170 22.05 -20.86 7.95
C TYR A 170 20.56 -20.58 8.16
N LEU A 171 20.21 -19.49 8.86
CA LEU A 171 18.81 -19.11 9.06
C LEU A 171 18.12 -18.77 7.74
N TYR A 172 18.80 -18.05 6.85
CA TYR A 172 18.29 -17.70 5.53
C TYR A 172 17.98 -18.94 4.69
N LYS A 173 18.90 -19.91 4.60
CA LYS A 173 18.64 -21.18 3.90
C LYS A 173 17.44 -21.94 4.49
N LYS A 174 17.31 -21.94 5.82
CA LYS A 174 16.15 -22.56 6.50
C LYS A 174 14.84 -21.80 6.22
N HIS A 175 14.91 -20.48 6.10
CA HIS A 175 13.78 -19.64 5.75
C HIS A 175 13.30 -19.94 4.33
N LEU A 176 14.20 -19.94 3.34
CA LEU A 176 13.88 -20.29 1.95
C LEU A 176 13.20 -21.66 1.84
N LYS A 177 13.73 -22.67 2.55
CA LYS A 177 13.12 -24.01 2.56
C LYS A 177 11.67 -23.98 3.05
N ARG A 178 11.39 -23.21 4.12
CA ARG A 178 10.03 -23.10 4.68
C ARG A 178 9.08 -22.34 3.77
N GLN A 179 9.56 -21.29 3.10
CA GLN A 179 8.77 -20.57 2.11
C GLN A 179 8.37 -21.49 0.95
N HIS A 180 9.31 -22.30 0.46
CA HIS A 180 9.02 -23.27 -0.59
C HIS A 180 8.01 -24.35 -0.15
N GLU A 181 8.06 -24.78 1.11
CA GLU A 181 7.09 -25.74 1.67
C GLU A 181 5.67 -25.16 1.82
N GLY A 182 5.49 -23.83 1.83
CA GLY A 182 4.18 -23.16 1.74
C GLY A 182 3.17 -23.49 2.84
N GLY A 183 3.62 -23.99 4.00
CA GLY A 183 2.73 -24.49 5.05
C GLY A 183 1.88 -23.40 5.73
N ARG A 184 0.83 -23.81 6.48
CA ARG A 184 -0.08 -22.90 7.23
C ARG A 184 0.66 -21.84 8.05
N LEU A 185 1.76 -22.21 8.70
CA LEU A 185 2.56 -21.28 9.50
C LEU A 185 3.19 -20.17 8.64
N GLU A 186 3.59 -20.45 7.40
CA GLU A 186 4.17 -19.43 6.53
C GLU A 186 3.08 -18.49 5.98
N GLN A 187 1.91 -19.03 5.64
CA GLN A 187 0.73 -18.22 5.29
C GLN A 187 0.39 -17.24 6.42
N ALA A 188 0.35 -17.74 7.66
CA ALA A 188 0.11 -16.91 8.84
C ALA A 188 1.20 -15.85 9.04
N ARG A 189 2.47 -16.18 8.77
CA ARG A 189 3.57 -15.19 8.80
C ARG A 189 3.42 -14.12 7.74
N THR A 190 3.00 -14.47 6.53
CA THR A 190 2.73 -13.48 5.48
C THR A 190 1.71 -12.47 5.97
N VAL A 191 0.60 -12.91 6.59
CA VAL A 191 -0.36 -11.99 7.22
C VAL A 191 0.30 -11.13 8.29
N ALA A 192 1.12 -11.70 9.17
CA ALA A 192 1.80 -10.92 10.20
C ALA A 192 2.79 -9.88 9.65
N ARG A 193 3.39 -10.05 8.46
CA ARG A 193 4.28 -9.04 7.84
C ARG A 193 3.53 -7.75 7.48
N HIS A 194 2.23 -7.85 7.24
CA HIS A 194 1.31 -6.72 7.02
C HIS A 194 0.75 -6.12 8.32
N GLY A 195 1.05 -6.75 9.46
CA GLY A 195 0.50 -6.34 10.74
C GLY A 195 1.07 -5.01 11.25
N THR A 196 0.33 -4.40 12.18
CA THR A 196 0.73 -3.14 12.82
C THR A 196 2.12 -3.25 13.47
N GLY A 197 2.95 -2.22 13.29
CA GLY A 197 4.31 -2.17 13.85
C GLY A 197 5.36 -2.99 13.08
N GLN A 198 5.01 -3.60 11.94
CA GLN A 198 5.99 -4.32 11.11
C GLN A 198 6.73 -3.46 10.08
N HIS A 199 6.45 -2.16 9.98
CA HIS A 199 7.25 -1.23 9.16
C HIS A 199 7.32 -1.68 7.69
N ASP A 200 6.18 -1.95 7.06
CA ASP A 200 6.08 -2.36 5.65
C ASP A 200 7.04 -3.49 5.27
N LEU A 201 7.23 -4.46 6.18
CA LEU A 201 8.26 -5.48 6.09
C LEU A 201 8.25 -6.23 4.76
N GLU A 202 7.06 -6.47 4.18
CA GLU A 202 6.97 -7.14 2.89
C GLU A 202 7.63 -6.34 1.75
N VAL A 203 7.39 -5.02 1.70
CA VAL A 203 8.02 -4.09 0.75
C VAL A 203 9.53 -4.07 0.97
N VAL A 204 9.98 -3.99 2.23
CA VAL A 204 11.41 -4.03 2.56
C VAL A 204 12.05 -5.35 2.14
N GLN A 205 11.35 -6.47 2.33
CA GLN A 205 11.81 -7.79 1.89
C GLN A 205 11.87 -7.92 0.36
N TYR A 206 10.95 -7.30 -0.38
CA TYR A 206 11.00 -7.26 -1.83
C TYR A 206 12.29 -6.59 -2.33
N TRP A 207 12.61 -5.41 -1.83
CA TRP A 207 13.84 -4.70 -2.21
C TRP A 207 15.11 -5.41 -1.73
N ALA A 208 15.10 -5.98 -0.53
CA ALA A 208 16.21 -6.79 -0.04
C ALA A 208 16.45 -8.05 -0.90
N ARG A 209 15.40 -8.66 -1.48
CA ARG A 209 15.56 -9.76 -2.46
C ARG A 209 16.22 -9.28 -3.74
N LYS A 210 15.77 -8.15 -4.31
CA LYS A 210 16.34 -7.60 -5.54
C LYS A 210 17.83 -7.27 -5.36
N MET A 211 18.21 -6.59 -4.28
CA MET A 211 19.63 -6.33 -4.02
C MET A 211 20.43 -7.60 -3.72
N LEU A 212 19.89 -8.54 -2.95
CA LEU A 212 20.61 -9.79 -2.68
C LEU A 212 20.89 -10.55 -3.98
N HIS A 213 19.94 -10.58 -4.91
CA HIS A 213 20.14 -11.16 -6.24
C HIS A 213 21.29 -10.50 -6.99
N GLU A 214 21.36 -9.16 -6.97
CA GLU A 214 22.46 -8.43 -7.60
C GLU A 214 23.82 -8.70 -6.94
N TYR A 215 23.88 -8.79 -5.60
CA TYR A 215 25.10 -9.20 -4.91
C TYR A 215 25.54 -10.61 -5.31
N GLU A 216 24.61 -11.56 -5.37
CA GLU A 216 24.90 -12.94 -5.75
C GLU A 216 25.37 -13.01 -7.22
N ALA A 217 24.69 -12.31 -8.13
CA ALA A 217 25.08 -12.21 -9.55
C ALA A 217 26.43 -11.49 -9.75
N ALA A 218 26.76 -10.51 -8.91
CA ALA A 218 28.04 -9.81 -8.93
C ALA A 218 29.19 -10.72 -8.46
N ILE A 219 28.97 -11.55 -7.43
CA ILE A 219 29.93 -12.57 -6.99
C ILE A 219 30.15 -13.61 -8.10
N GLU A 220 29.08 -14.05 -8.77
CA GLU A 220 29.18 -15.00 -9.90
C GLU A 220 29.96 -14.42 -11.10
N ARG A 221 29.90 -13.10 -11.30
CA ARG A 221 30.69 -12.37 -12.30
C ARG A 221 32.13 -12.09 -11.87
N GLU A 222 32.53 -12.49 -10.67
CA GLU A 222 33.83 -12.14 -10.04
C GLU A 222 34.04 -10.62 -9.87
N GLU A 223 32.96 -9.84 -9.83
CA GLU A 223 32.94 -8.39 -9.70
C GLU A 223 32.12 -7.99 -8.46
N PRO A 224 32.60 -8.29 -7.23
CA PRO A 224 31.82 -8.04 -6.02
C PRO A 224 31.50 -6.55 -5.87
N LEU A 225 30.25 -6.25 -5.51
CA LEU A 225 29.80 -4.88 -5.32
C LEU A 225 30.47 -4.27 -4.07
N ASP A 226 31.25 -3.21 -4.28
CA ASP A 226 31.69 -2.28 -3.25
C ASP A 226 30.62 -1.22 -2.93
N ASP A 227 30.90 -0.27 -2.05
CA ASP A 227 29.94 0.76 -1.64
C ASP A 227 29.43 1.62 -2.81
N VAL A 228 30.30 1.92 -3.78
CA VAL A 228 29.98 2.80 -4.91
C VAL A 228 29.17 2.04 -5.94
N SER A 229 29.60 0.84 -6.31
CA SER A 229 28.90 -0.02 -7.25
C SER A 229 27.58 -0.54 -6.67
N ALA A 230 27.49 -0.84 -5.37
CA ALA A 230 26.22 -1.14 -4.71
C ALA A 230 25.24 0.04 -4.76
N TYR A 231 25.73 1.27 -4.56
CA TYR A 231 24.92 2.48 -4.75
C TYR A 231 24.41 2.57 -6.20
N ILE A 232 25.27 2.40 -7.20
CA ILE A 232 24.90 2.46 -8.61
C ILE A 232 23.89 1.36 -8.96
N THR A 233 24.12 0.14 -8.48
CA THR A 233 23.21 -1.00 -8.65
C THR A 233 21.86 -0.73 -8.02
N TRP A 234 21.82 -0.19 -6.80
CA TRP A 234 20.57 0.23 -6.15
C TRP A 234 19.80 1.25 -7.00
N MET A 235 20.48 2.29 -7.50
CA MET A 235 19.87 3.28 -8.39
C MET A 235 19.37 2.66 -9.71
N ASN A 236 19.95 1.54 -10.15
CA ASN A 236 19.51 0.82 -11.34
C ASN A 236 18.31 -0.10 -11.10
N ILE A 237 18.17 -0.66 -9.90
CA ILE A 237 17.03 -1.53 -9.56
C ILE A 237 15.82 -0.74 -9.03
N LEU A 238 16.04 0.45 -8.46
CA LEU A 238 14.95 1.33 -8.07
C LEU A 238 14.10 1.66 -9.29
N PRO A 239 12.78 1.87 -9.12
CA PRO A 239 11.97 2.35 -10.21
C PRO A 239 12.52 3.71 -10.61
N LYS A 240 12.97 3.80 -11.86
CA LYS A 240 13.51 5.04 -12.38
C LYS A 240 12.40 6.07 -12.40
N GLU A 241 12.80 7.33 -12.21
CA GLU A 241 11.89 8.42 -12.54
C GLU A 241 11.40 8.19 -13.96
N PRO A 242 10.08 8.16 -14.17
CA PRO A 242 9.56 7.85 -15.46
C PRO A 242 9.99 8.96 -16.43
N ALA A 243 10.70 8.61 -17.51
CA ALA A 243 11.27 9.59 -18.44
C ALA A 243 10.21 10.54 -19.07
N TRP A 244 8.94 10.15 -18.99
CA TRP A 244 7.82 10.97 -19.41
C TRP A 244 7.51 12.15 -18.48
N VAL A 245 7.88 12.08 -17.21
CA VAL A 245 7.68 13.17 -16.23
C VAL A 245 8.59 14.34 -16.58
N ASP A 246 9.87 14.04 -16.84
CA ASP A 246 10.83 14.99 -17.42
C ASP A 246 10.39 15.51 -18.80
N GLU A 247 9.67 14.69 -19.58
CA GLU A 247 9.06 15.16 -20.83
C GLU A 247 7.99 16.21 -20.57
N ILE A 248 7.05 15.96 -19.65
CA ILE A 248 6.00 16.91 -19.27
C ILE A 248 6.59 18.25 -18.85
N ASP A 249 7.56 18.24 -17.93
CA ASP A 249 8.21 19.47 -17.44
C ASP A 249 8.86 20.26 -18.58
N ARG A 250 9.61 19.57 -19.45
CA ARG A 250 10.32 20.20 -20.57
C ARG A 250 9.39 20.87 -21.58
N TRP A 251 8.18 20.35 -21.79
CA TRP A 251 7.25 20.93 -22.76
C TRP A 251 6.60 22.21 -22.25
N GLY A 252 6.37 22.34 -20.93
CA GLY A 252 5.71 23.51 -20.37
C GLY A 252 4.29 23.73 -20.89
N GLN A 253 3.58 22.67 -21.27
CA GLN A 253 2.24 22.69 -21.89
C GLN A 253 1.25 21.91 -21.04
N ASP A 254 -0.06 22.14 -21.24
CA ASP A 254 -1.09 21.38 -20.54
C ASP A 254 -1.21 19.95 -21.08
N PHE A 255 -1.14 18.97 -20.20
CA PHE A 255 -1.40 17.56 -20.42
C PHE A 255 -2.71 17.15 -19.73
N GLY A 256 -3.24 15.97 -20.03
CA GLY A 256 -4.40 15.43 -19.33
C GLY A 256 -5.55 15.03 -20.23
N PHE A 257 -6.77 15.13 -19.70
CA PHE A 257 -7.96 14.54 -20.33
C PHE A 257 -9.12 15.53 -20.37
N VAL A 258 -9.96 15.39 -21.39
CA VAL A 258 -11.31 15.94 -21.34
C VAL A 258 -12.14 15.11 -20.38
N CYS A 259 -12.88 15.77 -19.51
CA CYS A 259 -13.71 15.15 -18.49
C CYS A 259 -15.19 15.51 -18.70
N TYR A 260 -16.08 14.57 -18.39
CA TYR A 260 -17.53 14.76 -18.44
C TYR A 260 -18.16 14.33 -17.12
N THR A 261 -19.21 15.02 -16.72
CA THR A 261 -20.16 14.54 -15.72
C THR A 261 -21.32 13.86 -16.45
N SER A 262 -21.81 12.73 -15.96
CA SER A 262 -23.03 12.13 -16.50
C SER A 262 -24.29 12.88 -16.05
N ALA A 263 -25.38 12.72 -16.81
CA ALA A 263 -26.68 13.26 -16.41
C ALA A 263 -27.22 12.62 -15.12
N GLU A 264 -26.87 11.36 -14.86
CA GLU A 264 -27.21 10.62 -13.66
C GLU A 264 -26.52 11.23 -12.43
N VAL A 265 -25.22 11.52 -12.51
CA VAL A 265 -24.48 12.20 -11.43
C VAL A 265 -25.06 13.56 -11.14
N GLU A 266 -25.37 14.38 -12.16
CA GLU A 266 -25.96 15.71 -11.95
C GLU A 266 -27.28 15.71 -11.17
N ARG A 267 -28.04 14.60 -11.22
CA ARG A 267 -29.30 14.47 -10.46
C ARG A 267 -29.07 14.20 -8.98
N ARG A 268 -27.86 13.82 -8.58
CA ARG A 268 -27.52 13.65 -7.16
C ARG A 268 -27.56 14.97 -6.40
N PRO A 269 -27.75 14.92 -5.07
CA PRO A 269 -27.69 16.11 -4.23
C PRO A 269 -26.42 16.91 -4.49
N VAL A 270 -26.55 18.24 -4.59
CA VAL A 270 -25.42 19.16 -4.86
C VAL A 270 -24.28 18.92 -3.88
N LYS A 271 -24.59 18.78 -2.58
CA LYS A 271 -23.61 18.48 -1.54
C LYS A 271 -22.85 17.17 -1.76
N ALA A 272 -23.51 16.13 -2.29
CA ALA A 272 -22.87 14.85 -2.57
C ALA A 272 -21.84 15.00 -3.69
N ARG A 273 -22.22 15.74 -4.74
CA ARG A 273 -21.33 16.08 -5.85
C ARG A 273 -20.16 16.92 -5.37
N GLU A 274 -20.40 17.96 -4.59
CA GLU A 274 -19.35 18.81 -3.99
C GLU A 274 -18.38 17.97 -3.14
N ARG A 275 -18.88 17.04 -2.33
CA ARG A 275 -18.05 16.11 -1.54
C ARG A 275 -17.22 15.19 -2.44
N TRP A 276 -17.80 14.64 -3.52
CA TRP A 276 -17.03 13.84 -4.47
C TRP A 276 -15.95 14.68 -5.19
N PHE A 277 -16.31 15.88 -5.67
CA PHE A 277 -15.35 16.80 -6.26
C PHE A 277 -14.27 17.24 -5.27
N SER A 278 -14.57 17.29 -3.96
CA SER A 278 -13.54 17.57 -2.94
C SER A 278 -12.45 16.50 -2.87
N VAL A 279 -12.74 15.26 -3.30
CA VAL A 279 -11.74 14.18 -3.45
C VAL A 279 -10.79 14.48 -4.60
N PHE A 280 -11.29 15.08 -5.68
CA PHE A 280 -10.48 15.54 -6.80
C PHE A 280 -9.72 16.83 -6.49
N ASN A 281 -10.25 17.68 -5.59
CA ASN A 281 -9.82 19.06 -5.47
C ASN A 281 -8.98 19.38 -4.23
N GLU A 282 -8.88 18.50 -3.22
CA GLU A 282 -8.27 18.75 -1.90
C GLU A 282 -8.72 20.08 -1.26
N ARG A 283 -9.46 20.02 -0.15
CA ARG A 283 -9.98 21.19 0.61
C ARG A 283 -9.16 22.49 0.46
N GLY A 284 -9.69 23.49 -0.25
CA GLY A 284 -9.13 24.85 -0.20
C GLY A 284 -9.55 25.84 -1.28
N SER A 285 -10.07 25.40 -2.43
CA SER A 285 -10.40 26.32 -3.53
C SER A 285 -11.88 26.77 -3.49
N ASP A 286 -12.09 28.07 -3.30
CA ASP A 286 -13.41 28.72 -3.26
C ASP A 286 -14.11 28.76 -4.65
N ASP A 287 -13.48 28.24 -5.70
CA ASP A 287 -13.91 28.37 -7.09
C ASP A 287 -14.60 27.13 -7.67
N GLY A 288 -14.80 26.06 -6.89
CA GLY A 288 -15.72 24.94 -7.18
C GLY A 288 -15.39 24.08 -8.41
N TYR A 289 -14.43 24.49 -9.22
CA TYR A 289 -14.03 23.88 -10.49
C TYR A 289 -12.50 23.91 -10.72
N SER A 290 -11.70 24.35 -9.74
CA SER A 290 -10.23 24.25 -9.77
C SER A 290 -9.77 22.93 -9.15
N PHE A 291 -9.00 22.16 -9.93
CA PHE A 291 -8.51 20.81 -9.61
C PHE A 291 -7.11 20.87 -9.04
N GLU A 292 -6.97 21.18 -7.75
CA GLU A 292 -5.66 21.28 -7.08
C GLU A 292 -5.28 20.04 -6.26
N GLY A 293 -6.17 19.06 -6.15
CA GLY A 293 -6.07 17.97 -5.18
C GLY A 293 -5.43 16.68 -5.64
N TYR A 294 -4.32 16.75 -6.37
CA TYR A 294 -3.61 15.55 -6.82
C TYR A 294 -2.32 15.31 -6.06
N ARG A 295 -2.38 15.12 -4.73
CA ARG A 295 -1.19 14.69 -3.98
C ARG A 295 -0.89 13.19 -4.09
N SER A 296 -1.88 12.35 -4.37
CA SER A 296 -1.66 10.88 -4.38
C SER A 296 -0.65 10.46 -5.45
N GLY A 297 -0.85 10.85 -6.71
CA GLY A 297 0.14 10.57 -7.75
C GLY A 297 1.40 11.43 -7.66
N ALA A 298 1.34 12.63 -7.06
CA ALA A 298 2.49 13.51 -6.82
C ALA A 298 3.47 12.98 -5.75
N TYR A 299 3.06 12.01 -4.95
CA TYR A 299 3.90 11.33 -3.97
C TYR A 299 4.29 9.89 -4.37
N SER A 300 3.67 9.33 -5.41
CA SER A 300 3.96 7.96 -5.87
C SER A 300 5.38 7.76 -6.41
N PHE A 301 6.05 8.83 -6.87
CA PHE A 301 7.45 8.80 -7.28
C PHE A 301 8.10 10.19 -7.16
N SER A 302 9.44 10.24 -7.25
CA SER A 302 10.21 11.49 -7.20
C SER A 302 9.74 12.48 -8.28
N ASN A 303 9.67 13.78 -7.93
CA ASN A 303 9.26 14.88 -8.82
C ASN A 303 7.83 14.87 -9.36
N ALA A 304 6.95 14.00 -8.88
CA ALA A 304 5.57 13.98 -9.36
C ALA A 304 4.77 15.25 -8.98
N PHE A 305 5.33 16.17 -8.18
CA PHE A 305 4.81 17.53 -7.99
C PHE A 305 4.76 18.34 -9.31
N ILE A 306 5.64 18.04 -10.27
CA ILE A 306 5.64 18.64 -11.62
C ILE A 306 4.29 18.44 -12.31
N LEU A 307 3.61 17.33 -12.03
CA LEU A 307 2.31 17.05 -12.63
C LEU A 307 1.23 18.05 -12.22
N LEU A 308 1.36 18.70 -11.05
CA LEU A 308 0.37 19.70 -10.60
C LEU A 308 0.33 20.91 -11.54
N ASP A 309 1.48 21.29 -12.06
CA ASP A 309 1.61 22.47 -12.90
C ASP A 309 1.03 22.21 -14.30
N TYR A 310 1.20 20.99 -14.83
CA TYR A 310 0.93 20.68 -16.23
C TYR A 310 -0.22 19.71 -16.49
N MET A 311 -0.65 18.87 -15.54
CA MET A 311 -1.78 17.95 -15.75
C MET A 311 -3.09 18.65 -15.41
N LYS A 312 -3.95 18.85 -16.42
CA LYS A 312 -5.24 19.53 -16.30
C LYS A 312 -6.39 18.64 -16.75
N PRO A 313 -7.45 18.47 -15.93
CA PRO A 313 -8.73 17.99 -16.40
C PRO A 313 -9.51 19.12 -17.08
N LEU A 314 -9.93 18.92 -18.33
CA LEU A 314 -10.78 19.87 -19.04
C LEU A 314 -12.25 19.42 -19.01
N TRP A 315 -13.02 19.97 -18.08
CA TRP A 315 -14.43 19.62 -17.92
C TRP A 315 -15.30 20.24 -19.00
N GLN A 316 -16.14 19.41 -19.61
CA GLN A 316 -17.12 19.86 -20.57
C GLN A 316 -18.37 20.34 -19.86
N SER A 317 -18.76 21.58 -20.16
CA SER A 317 -20.04 22.12 -19.71
C SER A 317 -21.20 21.37 -20.37
N PRO A 318 -22.36 21.27 -19.69
CA PRO A 318 -23.57 20.74 -20.30
C PRO A 318 -23.88 21.46 -21.62
N CYS A 319 -24.27 20.70 -22.63
CA CYS A 319 -24.74 21.28 -23.88
C CYS A 319 -26.00 22.10 -23.60
N PRO A 320 -26.09 23.38 -24.01
CA PRO A 320 -27.29 24.19 -23.77
C PRO A 320 -28.57 23.61 -24.39
N ALA A 321 -28.44 22.84 -25.48
CA ALA A 321 -29.58 22.26 -26.21
C ALA A 321 -29.94 20.83 -25.76
N HIS A 322 -28.95 20.02 -25.38
CA HIS A 322 -29.15 18.59 -25.10
C HIS A 322 -28.84 18.18 -23.65
N GLY A 323 -28.34 19.11 -22.84
CA GLY A 323 -27.87 18.82 -21.49
C GLY A 323 -26.60 17.97 -21.48
N LEU A 324 -26.46 17.14 -20.45
CA LEU A 324 -25.37 16.16 -20.36
C LEU A 324 -25.76 14.83 -21.00
N PRO A 325 -24.77 14.08 -21.53
CA PRO A 325 -25.01 12.73 -21.99
C PRO A 325 -25.41 11.79 -20.84
N TYR A 326 -26.29 10.84 -21.16
CA TYR A 326 -26.75 9.79 -20.24
C TYR A 326 -25.80 8.59 -20.28
N GLU A 327 -25.57 7.95 -19.14
CA GLU A 327 -24.74 6.73 -19.05
C GLU A 327 -25.29 5.56 -19.85
N SER A 328 -26.60 5.51 -20.03
CA SER A 328 -27.30 4.55 -20.90
C SER A 328 -26.99 4.74 -22.39
N ARG A 329 -26.31 5.84 -22.78
CA ARG A 329 -25.88 6.13 -24.16
C ARG A 329 -24.38 6.49 -24.23
N PRO A 330 -23.47 5.54 -23.96
CA PRO A 330 -22.02 5.72 -24.05
C PRO A 330 -21.53 6.39 -25.35
N SER A 331 -22.12 6.02 -26.48
CA SER A 331 -21.84 6.58 -27.82
C SER A 331 -22.03 8.10 -27.90
N ALA A 332 -22.92 8.68 -27.09
CA ALA A 332 -23.13 10.12 -27.05
C ALA A 332 -21.89 10.87 -26.53
N PHE A 333 -21.23 10.33 -25.50
CA PHE A 333 -19.98 10.89 -24.99
C PHE A 333 -18.88 10.83 -26.06
N ARG A 334 -18.69 9.67 -26.72
CA ARG A 334 -17.68 9.50 -27.77
C ARG A 334 -17.91 10.44 -28.94
N LYS A 335 -19.17 10.56 -29.38
CA LYS A 335 -19.53 11.42 -30.50
C LYS A 335 -19.29 12.88 -30.14
N HIS A 336 -19.74 13.34 -28.97
CA HIS A 336 -19.47 14.70 -28.50
C HIS A 336 -17.97 14.98 -28.42
N PHE A 337 -17.19 14.08 -27.82
CA PHE A 337 -15.75 14.23 -27.70
C PHE A 337 -15.07 14.34 -29.08
N ARG A 338 -15.38 13.45 -30.02
CA ARG A 338 -14.79 13.46 -31.38
C ARG A 338 -15.15 14.72 -32.16
N THR A 339 -16.38 15.22 -32.05
CA THR A 339 -16.85 16.33 -32.89
C THR A 339 -16.59 17.71 -32.29
N LEU A 340 -16.53 17.83 -30.96
CA LEU A 340 -16.51 19.12 -30.29
C LEU A 340 -15.33 19.28 -29.36
N ALA A 341 -15.06 18.33 -28.46
CA ALA A 341 -14.00 18.53 -27.47
C ALA A 341 -12.60 18.39 -28.10
N ALA A 342 -12.30 17.23 -28.70
CA ALA A 342 -10.96 16.91 -29.21
C ALA A 342 -10.43 17.87 -30.29
N PRO A 343 -11.26 18.37 -31.25
CA PRO A 343 -10.80 19.33 -32.24
C PRO A 343 -10.47 20.71 -31.67
N ASN A 344 -11.07 21.08 -30.54
CA ASN A 344 -10.91 22.39 -29.91
C ASN A 344 -9.88 22.40 -28.77
N LEU A 345 -9.10 21.32 -28.61
CA LEU A 345 -8.04 21.28 -27.61
C LEU A 345 -6.86 22.16 -28.03
N GLU A 346 -6.61 23.22 -27.26
CA GLU A 346 -5.50 24.16 -27.46
C GLU A 346 -4.15 23.47 -27.33
N SER A 347 -4.00 22.62 -26.31
CA SER A 347 -2.75 21.89 -26.12
C SER A 347 -2.66 20.65 -27.04
N PRO A 348 -1.55 20.47 -27.79
CA PRO A 348 -1.29 19.25 -28.54
C PRO A 348 -1.09 18.04 -27.62
N ARG A 349 -0.81 18.27 -26.34
CA ARG A 349 -0.50 17.26 -25.33
C ARG A 349 -1.69 16.85 -24.49
N MET A 350 -2.90 17.31 -24.76
CA MET A 350 -4.09 16.67 -24.17
C MET A 350 -4.47 15.41 -24.95
N SER A 351 -5.01 14.41 -24.25
CA SER A 351 -5.43 13.17 -24.87
C SER A 351 -6.55 13.39 -25.89
N ARG A 352 -6.33 12.94 -27.13
CA ARG A 352 -7.30 13.01 -28.25
C ARG A 352 -7.97 11.69 -28.58
N ASN A 353 -7.55 10.61 -27.91
CA ASN A 353 -8.08 9.26 -28.13
C ASN A 353 -8.78 8.70 -26.88
N THR A 354 -8.70 9.42 -25.75
CA THR A 354 -9.23 8.98 -24.47
C THR A 354 -9.81 10.18 -23.73
N PHE A 355 -10.98 10.00 -23.15
CA PHE A 355 -11.62 10.98 -22.27
C PHE A 355 -12.19 10.29 -21.04
N LEU A 356 -12.51 11.08 -20.02
CA LEU A 356 -12.96 10.59 -18.73
C LEU A 356 -14.41 10.95 -18.50
N VAL A 357 -15.14 10.07 -17.83
CA VAL A 357 -16.53 10.32 -17.43
C VAL A 357 -16.70 9.94 -15.97
N LEU A 358 -17.21 10.90 -15.20
CA LEU A 358 -17.74 10.65 -13.87
C LEU A 358 -19.15 10.07 -14.00
N HIS A 359 -19.28 8.78 -13.64
CA HIS A 359 -20.54 8.06 -13.60
C HIS A 359 -21.13 8.06 -12.19
N ASP A 360 -22.41 7.71 -12.10
CA ASP A 360 -23.16 7.58 -10.86
C ASP A 360 -22.60 6.46 -9.98
N ASP A 361 -22.13 5.38 -10.60
CA ASP A 361 -21.47 4.26 -9.92
C ASP A 361 -20.09 4.61 -9.36
N CYS A 362 -19.52 5.76 -9.73
CA CYS A 362 -18.33 6.30 -9.10
C CYS A 362 -18.69 7.02 -7.79
N VAL A 363 -19.84 7.69 -7.71
CA VAL A 363 -20.21 8.45 -6.50
C VAL A 363 -20.85 7.52 -5.47
N PHE A 364 -20.22 7.39 -4.30
CA PHE A 364 -20.75 6.54 -3.22
C PHE A 364 -22.05 7.10 -2.65
N PRO A 365 -23.12 6.29 -2.50
CA PRO A 365 -24.39 6.73 -1.91
C PRO A 365 -24.24 7.33 -0.51
N GLU A 366 -23.24 6.90 0.26
CA GLU A 366 -22.93 7.40 1.59
C GLU A 366 -22.60 8.90 1.58
N LEU A 367 -22.02 9.41 0.48
CA LEU A 367 -21.73 10.83 0.30
C LEU A 367 -22.98 11.68 0.08
N ASP A 368 -24.15 11.08 -0.13
CA ASP A 368 -25.41 11.83 -0.17
C ASP A 368 -25.79 12.35 1.22
N HIS A 369 -25.37 11.65 2.27
CA HIS A 369 -25.83 11.87 3.64
C HIS A 369 -24.72 12.28 4.61
N HIS A 370 -23.48 11.84 4.37
CA HIS A 370 -22.37 12.05 5.27
C HIS A 370 -21.32 12.99 4.67
N ASP A 371 -20.69 13.79 5.53
CA ASP A 371 -19.55 14.62 5.17
C ASP A 371 -18.27 13.77 5.14
N LEU A 372 -17.34 14.12 4.24
CA LEU A 372 -16.09 13.41 4.05
C LEU A 372 -14.93 14.17 4.71
N GLU A 373 -14.09 13.47 5.43
CA GLU A 373 -12.81 13.99 5.91
C GLU A 373 -11.65 13.41 5.11
N LEU A 374 -11.07 14.25 4.26
CA LEU A 374 -9.83 13.98 3.55
C LEU A 374 -8.70 14.67 4.32
N GLY A 375 -7.83 13.90 4.98
CA GLY A 375 -6.75 14.44 5.80
C GLY A 375 -5.65 13.40 6.07
N GLU A 376 -4.46 13.88 6.41
CA GLU A 376 -3.37 13.01 6.86
C GLU A 376 -3.80 12.29 8.14
N ILE A 377 -3.63 10.96 8.16
CA ILE A 377 -3.96 10.04 9.25
C ILE A 377 -3.07 10.37 10.46
N TYR A 378 -3.30 11.50 11.13
CA TYR A 378 -2.62 11.81 12.38
C TYR A 378 -3.54 11.38 13.52
N CYS A 379 -3.17 10.23 14.08
CA CYS A 379 -3.63 9.68 15.35
C CYS A 379 -4.95 8.88 15.30
N ARG A 380 -4.78 7.56 15.14
CA ARG A 380 -5.79 6.49 15.29
C ARG A 380 -6.50 6.43 16.66
N GLU A 381 -6.16 7.33 17.59
CA GLU A 381 -6.64 7.34 18.99
C GLU A 381 -7.66 8.46 19.29
N ALA A 382 -7.92 9.37 18.35
CA ALA A 382 -8.96 10.39 18.51
C ALA A 382 -10.34 9.87 18.05
N PRO A 383 -11.45 10.24 18.72
CA PRO A 383 -12.79 9.97 18.19
C PRO A 383 -12.95 10.63 16.82
N PRO A 384 -13.70 10.01 15.88
CA PRO A 384 -13.89 10.55 14.54
C PRO A 384 -14.46 11.96 14.65
N PRO A 385 -13.89 12.93 13.91
CA PRO A 385 -14.40 14.29 13.92
C PRO A 385 -15.87 14.31 13.52
N ILE A 386 -16.63 15.21 14.14
CA ILE A 386 -18.05 15.40 13.85
C ILE A 386 -18.12 16.55 12.84
N GLY A 387 -18.78 16.31 11.72
CA GLY A 387 -18.99 17.34 10.70
C GLY A 387 -19.98 18.42 11.14
N ASP A 388 -20.11 19.46 10.33
CA ASP A 388 -21.08 20.56 10.56
C ASP A 388 -22.53 20.06 10.62
N SER A 389 -22.79 18.88 10.06
CA SER A 389 -24.08 18.16 10.12
C SER A 389 -24.37 17.47 11.45
N GLY A 390 -23.42 17.46 12.41
CA GLY A 390 -23.54 16.73 13.68
C GLY A 390 -23.38 15.21 13.54
N LEU A 391 -23.06 14.72 12.33
CA LEU A 391 -22.77 13.32 12.05
C LEU A 391 -21.26 13.06 12.05
N PRO A 392 -20.81 11.84 12.40
CA PRO A 392 -19.42 11.44 12.22
C PRO A 392 -19.02 11.62 10.75
N LEU A 393 -17.83 12.17 10.53
CA LEU A 393 -17.24 12.23 9.20
C LEU A 393 -16.88 10.82 8.71
N LEU A 394 -17.11 10.56 7.43
CA LEU A 394 -16.55 9.39 6.78
C LEU A 394 -15.04 9.59 6.69
N GLN A 395 -14.28 8.62 7.20
CA GLN A 395 -12.85 8.57 6.99
C GLN A 395 -12.57 8.00 5.60
N ALA A 396 -11.55 8.51 4.92
CA ALA A 396 -11.16 8.04 3.58
C ALA A 396 -10.97 6.51 3.54
N GLU A 397 -10.40 5.92 4.60
CA GLU A 397 -10.18 4.47 4.76
C GLU A 397 -11.47 3.64 4.83
N SER A 398 -12.59 4.29 5.15
CA SER A 398 -13.91 3.64 5.26
C SER A 398 -14.69 3.67 3.95
N LEU A 399 -14.19 4.40 2.95
CA LEU A 399 -14.80 4.46 1.63
C LEU A 399 -14.13 3.47 0.68
N PRO A 400 -14.87 2.92 -0.30
CA PRO A 400 -14.25 2.18 -1.38
C PRO A 400 -13.28 3.08 -2.16
N ASP A 401 -12.37 2.44 -2.89
CA ASP A 401 -11.45 3.14 -3.79
C ASP A 401 -12.20 4.02 -4.80
N PHE A 402 -11.66 5.21 -5.07
CA PHE A 402 -12.28 6.19 -5.94
C PHE A 402 -11.91 5.92 -7.40
N PHE A 403 -12.90 5.78 -8.29
CA PHE A 403 -12.67 5.45 -9.70
C PHE A 403 -13.30 6.44 -10.66
N LEU A 404 -12.81 6.45 -11.90
CA LEU A 404 -13.47 7.07 -13.06
C LEU A 404 -13.52 6.10 -14.24
N TRP A 405 -14.46 6.32 -15.14
CA TRP A 405 -14.47 5.62 -16.41
C TRP A 405 -13.62 6.35 -17.44
N ALA A 406 -12.60 5.69 -17.94
CA ALA A 406 -11.88 6.13 -19.13
C ALA A 406 -12.49 5.49 -20.38
N TYR A 407 -12.82 6.32 -21.36
CA TYR A 407 -13.47 5.91 -22.60
C TYR A 407 -12.49 5.96 -23.76
N ASP A 408 -12.56 4.93 -24.62
CA ASP A 408 -11.91 4.96 -25.91
C ASP A 408 -12.78 5.79 -26.87
N ALA A 409 -12.23 6.90 -27.34
CA ALA A 409 -12.92 7.82 -28.24
C ALA A 409 -13.19 7.22 -29.62
N ASN A 410 -12.32 6.29 -30.06
CA ASN A 410 -12.32 5.73 -31.40
C ASN A 410 -12.98 4.34 -31.46
N TRP A 411 -13.29 3.75 -30.30
CA TRP A 411 -14.01 2.49 -30.25
C TRP A 411 -15.46 2.67 -30.71
N GLU A 412 -15.91 1.76 -31.57
CA GLU A 412 -17.30 1.68 -32.03
C GLU A 412 -17.86 0.30 -31.68
N PRO A 413 -19.08 0.22 -31.14
CA PRO A 413 -19.69 -1.05 -30.78
C PRO A 413 -19.92 -1.90 -32.04
N PRO A 414 -19.82 -3.25 -31.94
CA PRO A 414 -20.17 -4.12 -33.05
C PRO A 414 -21.62 -3.87 -33.51
N THR A 415 -21.80 -3.56 -34.80
CA THR A 415 -23.10 -3.16 -35.36
C THR A 415 -24.10 -4.31 -35.29
N ARG A 416 -25.25 -4.09 -34.63
CA ARG A 416 -26.44 -4.95 -34.85
C ARG A 416 -27.28 -4.38 -36.00
N PRO A 417 -27.90 -5.21 -36.86
CA PRO A 417 -28.42 -4.73 -38.15
C PRO A 417 -29.61 -3.77 -38.12
N ASN A 418 -30.23 -3.47 -36.98
CA ASN A 418 -31.50 -2.75 -36.95
C ASN A 418 -31.58 -1.81 -35.74
N GLU A 419 -31.21 -0.54 -35.91
CA GLU A 419 -31.80 0.60 -35.16
C GLU A 419 -31.19 1.92 -35.66
N GLN A 420 -31.90 2.61 -36.56
CA GLN A 420 -31.60 3.99 -36.95
C GLN A 420 -32.90 4.80 -36.90
N ALA A 421 -33.02 5.66 -35.90
CA ALA A 421 -33.95 6.79 -35.92
C ALA A 421 -33.32 7.94 -35.12
N ALA A 422 -32.91 9.00 -35.82
CA ALA A 422 -32.46 10.24 -35.22
C ALA A 422 -33.43 11.37 -35.61
N LEU A 423 -33.97 12.06 -34.60
CA LEU A 423 -34.65 13.34 -34.73
C LEU A 423 -33.61 14.46 -34.62
N SER A 424 -33.59 15.35 -35.61
CA SER A 424 -32.75 16.55 -35.65
C SER A 424 -33.49 17.76 -35.06
N THR A 425 -32.80 18.55 -34.24
CA THR A 425 -33.25 19.87 -33.79
C THR A 425 -32.23 20.93 -34.20
N GLU A 426 -32.70 22.05 -34.75
CA GLU A 426 -31.86 23.18 -35.20
C GLU A 426 -31.43 24.07 -34.03
N GLY A 427 -30.17 24.55 -34.04
CA GLY A 427 -29.69 25.58 -33.11
C GLY A 427 -28.45 25.25 -32.26
N CYS A 428 -27.87 24.06 -32.38
CA CYS A 428 -26.61 23.69 -31.70
C CYS A 428 -25.55 23.23 -32.71
N THR A 429 -24.26 23.51 -32.47
CA THR A 429 -23.14 22.93 -33.25
C THR A 429 -22.94 21.43 -33.02
N CYS A 430 -23.64 20.86 -32.03
CA CYS A 430 -23.64 19.46 -31.64
C CYS A 430 -24.70 18.60 -32.37
N GLN A 431 -25.07 18.96 -33.61
CA GLN A 431 -26.15 18.27 -34.33
C GLN A 431 -25.93 16.75 -34.43
N GLY A 432 -26.89 15.99 -33.91
CA GLY A 432 -26.91 14.53 -33.95
C GLY A 432 -25.95 13.83 -32.98
N THR A 433 -25.24 14.51 -32.07
CA THR A 433 -24.25 13.87 -31.18
C THR A 433 -24.86 12.97 -30.09
N PHE A 434 -26.11 13.19 -29.69
CA PHE A 434 -26.73 12.54 -28.53
C PHE A 434 -27.84 11.51 -28.86
N SER A 435 -28.02 11.18 -30.14
CA SER A 435 -29.10 10.32 -30.65
C SER A 435 -28.69 8.87 -30.92
N GLY A 436 -27.49 8.44 -30.52
CA GLY A 436 -27.01 7.06 -30.69
C GLY A 436 -27.57 6.11 -29.64
N GLY A 437 -27.95 4.89 -30.05
CA GLY A 437 -28.40 3.79 -29.20
C GLY A 437 -27.74 2.46 -29.57
N TYR A 438 -27.53 1.64 -28.54
CA TYR A 438 -26.81 0.35 -28.42
C TYR A 438 -25.27 0.38 -28.53
N ASP A 439 -24.63 0.19 -27.36
CA ASP A 439 -23.18 0.08 -27.14
C ASP A 439 -22.85 -1.30 -26.54
N GLY A 440 -23.04 -2.36 -27.32
CA GLY A 440 -22.75 -3.74 -26.91
C GLY A 440 -21.25 -4.00 -26.77
N ALA A 441 -20.87 -4.91 -25.89
CA ALA A 441 -19.48 -5.37 -25.78
C ALA A 441 -19.02 -6.08 -27.07
N ASP A 442 -17.71 -6.04 -27.34
CA ASP A 442 -17.10 -6.91 -28.33
C ASP A 442 -17.08 -8.38 -27.87
N GLU A 443 -16.49 -9.27 -28.69
CA GLU A 443 -16.44 -10.71 -28.42
C GLU A 443 -15.75 -11.05 -27.08
N ASP A 444 -14.82 -10.20 -26.63
CA ASP A 444 -14.09 -10.40 -25.38
C ASP A 444 -14.86 -9.85 -24.17
N GLY A 445 -15.91 -9.03 -24.38
CA GLY A 445 -16.63 -8.34 -23.30
C GLY A 445 -16.23 -6.87 -23.13
N TYR A 446 -15.36 -6.34 -23.98
CA TYR A 446 -14.90 -4.95 -23.88
C TYR A 446 -15.94 -3.99 -24.45
N GLN A 447 -16.29 -2.96 -23.67
CA GLN A 447 -17.32 -1.97 -24.01
C GLN A 447 -16.75 -0.63 -24.50
N GLY A 448 -15.46 -0.58 -24.86
CA GLY A 448 -14.80 0.68 -25.24
C GLY A 448 -14.56 1.61 -24.06
N ARG A 449 -14.43 1.06 -22.83
CA ARG A 449 -14.15 1.80 -21.60
C ARG A 449 -13.55 0.89 -20.51
N VAL A 450 -12.86 1.49 -19.55
CA VAL A 450 -12.25 0.82 -18.39
C VAL A 450 -12.36 1.71 -17.15
N ARG A 451 -12.53 1.11 -15.97
CA ARG A 451 -12.45 1.83 -14.69
C ARG A 451 -11.00 2.07 -14.33
N ILE A 452 -10.65 3.29 -13.98
CA ILE A 452 -9.30 3.72 -13.60
C ILE A 452 -9.35 4.26 -12.18
N ASP A 453 -8.44 3.81 -11.34
CA ASP A 453 -8.22 4.38 -10.01
C ASP A 453 -7.79 5.84 -10.11
N LEU A 454 -8.43 6.68 -9.29
CA LEU A 454 -8.22 8.12 -9.33
C LEU A 454 -6.76 8.51 -9.04
N SER A 455 -6.07 7.78 -8.16
CA SER A 455 -4.67 8.04 -7.80
C SER A 455 -3.68 7.76 -8.94
N ASN A 456 -4.13 7.12 -10.02
CA ASN A 456 -3.31 6.67 -11.15
C ASN A 456 -3.60 7.40 -12.47
N LEU A 457 -4.66 8.21 -12.48
CA LEU A 457 -5.24 8.80 -13.67
C LEU A 457 -4.26 9.70 -14.43
N PHE A 458 -3.65 10.66 -13.73
CA PHE A 458 -2.77 11.67 -14.30
C PHE A 458 -1.30 11.27 -14.26
N THR A 459 -1.00 10.09 -13.73
CA THR A 459 0.35 9.52 -13.73
C THR A 459 0.46 8.44 -14.81
N TRP A 460 0.32 7.19 -14.39
CA TRP A 460 0.62 6.03 -15.21
C TRP A 460 -0.44 5.77 -16.27
N PHE A 461 -1.71 6.09 -15.99
CA PHE A 461 -2.75 5.94 -17.00
C PHE A 461 -2.50 6.88 -18.17
N TYR A 462 -2.23 8.16 -17.90
CA TYR A 462 -1.88 9.13 -18.93
C TYR A 462 -0.66 8.67 -19.76
N PHE A 463 0.40 8.23 -19.10
CA PHE A 463 1.58 7.68 -19.77
C PHE A 463 1.24 6.50 -20.70
N ALA A 464 0.49 5.52 -20.18
CA ALA A 464 0.07 4.34 -20.93
C ALA A 464 -0.78 4.72 -22.17
N ARG A 465 -1.54 5.81 -22.10
CA ARG A 465 -2.41 6.26 -23.20
C ARG A 465 -1.74 7.18 -24.21
N HIS A 466 -0.78 8.00 -23.77
CA HIS A 466 -0.21 9.06 -24.60
C HIS A 466 1.19 8.73 -25.13
N ILE A 467 2.00 8.03 -24.34
CA ILE A 467 3.43 7.84 -24.63
C ILE A 467 3.72 6.41 -25.04
N ARG A 468 3.06 5.42 -24.43
CA ARG A 468 3.09 4.03 -24.92
C ARG A 468 2.23 3.88 -26.16
N LYS A 469 2.86 3.85 -27.32
CA LYS A 469 2.18 3.67 -28.62
C LYS A 469 1.69 2.24 -28.85
N ASP A 470 2.13 1.30 -28.02
CA ASP A 470 1.91 -0.14 -28.11
C ASP A 470 0.79 -0.66 -27.21
N VAL A 471 0.23 0.17 -26.32
CA VAL A 471 -0.82 -0.23 -25.37
C VAL A 471 -2.11 0.53 -25.67
N ASP A 472 -3.12 -0.19 -26.14
CA ASP A 472 -4.45 0.40 -26.32
C ASP A 472 -5.30 0.32 -25.03
N LEU A 473 -6.49 0.93 -25.05
CA LEU A 473 -7.36 0.92 -23.87
C LEU A 473 -7.97 -0.47 -23.62
N LYS A 474 -8.04 -1.33 -24.64
CA LYS A 474 -8.53 -2.70 -24.51
C LYS A 474 -7.49 -3.59 -23.80
N ASP A 475 -6.21 -3.39 -24.05
CA ASP A 475 -5.13 -4.07 -23.31
C ASP A 475 -5.15 -3.69 -21.83
N ILE A 476 -5.33 -2.41 -21.52
CA ILE A 476 -5.50 -1.91 -20.15
C ILE A 476 -6.75 -2.55 -19.50
N TRP A 477 -7.86 -2.61 -20.24
CA TRP A 477 -9.09 -3.25 -19.78
C TRP A 477 -8.90 -4.75 -19.47
N ARG A 478 -8.16 -5.49 -20.31
CA ARG A 478 -7.84 -6.91 -20.06
C ARG A 478 -7.08 -7.09 -18.75
N ILE A 479 -6.06 -6.26 -18.51
CA ILE A 479 -5.30 -6.26 -17.26
C ILE A 479 -6.23 -5.95 -16.07
N ALA A 480 -7.12 -4.98 -16.23
CA ALA A 480 -8.07 -4.60 -15.18
C ALA A 480 -9.06 -5.73 -14.81
N GLN A 481 -9.31 -6.72 -15.68
CA GLN A 481 -10.22 -7.82 -15.36
C GLN A 481 -9.68 -8.72 -14.25
N ASP A 482 -8.36 -8.81 -14.12
CA ASP A 482 -7.68 -9.60 -13.09
C ASP A 482 -7.44 -8.80 -11.79
N MET A 483 -7.91 -7.54 -11.74
CA MET A 483 -7.70 -6.61 -10.63
C MET A 483 -8.95 -6.47 -9.74
N PRO A 484 -8.77 -6.14 -8.43
CA PRO A 484 -9.88 -5.75 -7.56
C PRO A 484 -10.79 -4.71 -8.21
N ASN A 485 -12.11 -4.84 -7.98
CA ASN A 485 -13.14 -3.94 -8.52
C ASN A 485 -13.18 -3.81 -10.05
N GLN A 486 -12.44 -4.66 -10.78
CA GLN A 486 -12.24 -4.58 -12.23
C GLN A 486 -11.74 -3.19 -12.67
N ALA A 487 -10.95 -2.56 -11.80
CA ALA A 487 -10.39 -1.24 -12.01
C ALA A 487 -8.88 -1.33 -12.20
N TRP A 488 -8.37 -0.55 -13.14
CA TRP A 488 -6.95 -0.47 -13.39
C TRP A 488 -6.28 0.48 -12.42
N TYR A 489 -5.17 0.03 -11.83
CA TYR A 489 -4.26 0.84 -11.03
C TYR A 489 -2.83 0.39 -11.35
N CYS A 490 -1.88 1.33 -11.41
CA CYS A 490 -0.50 1.02 -11.74
C CYS A 490 0.43 2.03 -11.09
N ASN A 491 1.28 1.58 -10.16
CA ASN A 491 2.12 2.49 -9.40
C ASN A 491 3.52 2.69 -10.01
N LEU A 492 3.90 1.99 -11.10
CA LEU A 492 5.26 1.98 -11.66
C LEU A 492 5.32 1.74 -13.19
N ASP A 493 6.44 2.12 -13.82
CA ASP A 493 6.73 1.94 -15.27
C ASP A 493 6.79 0.46 -15.68
N GLN A 494 7.05 -0.38 -14.69
CA GLN A 494 7.13 -1.82 -14.82
C GLN A 494 6.03 -2.40 -13.95
N TYR A 495 5.08 -3.05 -14.60
CA TYR A 495 4.21 -4.00 -13.91
C TYR A 495 5.10 -5.16 -13.43
N ASP A 496 5.59 -5.08 -12.18
CA ASP A 496 6.12 -6.22 -11.46
C ASP A 496 4.95 -6.83 -10.66
N PRO A 497 4.33 -7.93 -11.13
CA PRO A 497 3.23 -8.58 -10.43
C PRO A 497 3.65 -9.16 -9.06
N TYR A 498 4.96 -9.19 -8.78
CA TYR A 498 5.52 -9.68 -7.53
C TYR A 498 5.92 -8.55 -6.56
N GLN A 499 5.70 -7.28 -6.92
CA GLN A 499 5.92 -6.16 -6.01
C GLN A 499 4.77 -6.02 -5.00
N PRO A 500 5.04 -6.06 -3.69
CA PRO A 500 4.04 -5.79 -2.65
C PRO A 500 3.40 -4.41 -2.86
N GLY A 501 2.07 -4.34 -2.91
CA GLY A 501 1.33 -3.10 -3.17
C GLY A 501 1.07 -2.76 -4.66
N SER A 502 1.54 -3.57 -5.61
CA SER A 502 0.97 -3.60 -6.98
C SER A 502 -0.35 -4.38 -7.04
N ALA A 503 -0.84 -4.82 -5.88
CA ALA A 503 -2.22 -5.14 -5.58
C ALA A 503 -2.52 -4.91 -4.09
N MET A 504 -3.66 -4.27 -3.82
CA MET A 504 -4.54 -4.37 -2.62
C MET A 504 -4.52 -3.22 -1.59
N PRO A 505 -5.67 -2.98 -0.89
CA PRO A 505 -6.32 -3.94 0.03
C PRO A 505 -7.48 -4.77 -0.55
N LYS A 506 -7.87 -5.80 0.22
CA LYS A 506 -8.94 -6.77 -0.02
C LYS A 506 -10.16 -6.46 0.82
#